data_AF-A0A953UX47-F1
#
_entry.id   AF-A0A953UX47-F1
#
_cell.length_a   1.000
_cell.length_b   1.000
_cell.length_c   1.000
_cell.angle_alpha   90.00
_cell.angle_beta   90.00
_cell.angle_gamma   90.00
#
_symmetry.space_group_name_H-M   'P 1'
#
loop_
_entity.id
_entity.type
_entity.pdbx_description
1 polymer ?
#
loop_
_entity_poly.entity_id
_entity_poly.type
_entity_poly.pdbx_seq_one_letter_code
_entity_poly.pdbx_strand_id
1 'polypeptide(L)' 'MDYIKDPANGCWTRAWIEPIDSVEIVDNYTVKFHFSKPWASFVGVMSNVPGRMISTKALKADV' A
#
# COMPACT_ATOMS: atom_id res chain seq x y z
N MET A 1 -3.14 1.33 -0.15
CA MET A 1 -2.03 1.41 0.82
C MET A 1 -2.49 1.95 2.15
N ASP A 2 -3.32 3.00 2.14
CA ASP A 2 -3.86 3.64 3.34
C ASP A 2 -4.48 2.65 4.32
N TYR A 3 -5.26 1.68 3.84
CA TYR A 3 -5.84 0.62 4.67
C TYR A 3 -4.78 -0.14 5.49
N ILE A 4 -3.65 -0.51 4.88
CA ILE A 4 -2.55 -1.23 5.57
C ILE A 4 -1.83 -0.29 6.55
N LYS A 5 -1.67 0.99 6.19
CA LYS A 5 -0.98 2.00 7.01
C LYS A 5 -1.80 2.46 8.22
N ASP A 6 -3.13 2.35 8.17
CA ASP A 6 -3.99 2.73 9.29
C ASP A 6 -3.73 1.81 10.51
N PRO A 7 -3.36 2.38 11.68
CA PRO A 7 -3.21 1.62 12.92
C PRO A 7 -4.46 0.82 13.31
N ALA A 8 -5.65 1.35 13.04
CA ALA A 8 -6.93 0.76 13.44
C ALA A 8 -7.21 -0.59 12.77
N ASN A 9 -6.69 -0.80 11.56
CA ASN A 9 -6.95 -2.03 10.77
C ASN A 9 -6.03 -3.21 11.15
N GLY A 10 -5.11 -3.04 12.11
CA GLY A 10 -4.31 -4.15 12.66
C GLY A 10 -3.44 -4.94 11.65
N CYS A 11 -3.15 -4.39 10.46
CA CYS A 11 -2.43 -5.10 9.41
C CYS A 11 -0.97 -5.39 9.82
N TRP A 12 -0.62 -6.68 9.98
CA TRP A 12 0.74 -7.12 10.34
C TRP A 12 1.80 -6.83 9.27
N THR A 13 1.38 -6.59 8.03
CA THR A 13 2.25 -6.20 6.90
C THR A 13 2.62 -4.71 6.89
N ARG A 14 2.13 -3.90 7.84
CA ARG A 14 2.36 -2.45 7.87
C ARG A 14 3.84 -2.05 7.78
N ALA A 15 4.71 -2.76 8.52
CA ALA A 15 6.14 -2.48 8.52
C ALA A 15 6.82 -2.77 7.17
N TRP A 16 6.23 -3.60 6.31
CA TRP A 16 6.82 -3.98 5.02
C TRP A 16 6.74 -2.83 4.01
N ILE A 17 5.76 -1.94 4.17
CA ILE A 17 5.53 -0.80 3.29
C ILE A 17 5.86 0.54 3.95
N GLU A 18 6.58 0.52 5.07
CA GLU A 18 7.00 1.73 5.80
C GLU A 18 7.61 2.82 4.91
N PRO A 19 8.45 2.50 3.90
CA PRO A 19 9.03 3.55 3.05
C PRO A 19 8.04 4.26 2.13
N ILE A 20 6.79 3.79 1.98
CA ILE A 20 5.76 4.45 1.16
C ILE A 20 5.17 5.61 1.97
N ASP A 21 5.38 6.84 1.51
CA ASP A 21 4.76 8.02 2.11
C ASP A 21 3.32 8.19 1.63
N SER A 22 3.15 8.28 0.31
CA SER A 22 1.86 8.45 -0.35
C SER A 22 1.81 7.76 -1.71
N VAL A 23 0.59 7.55 -2.20
CA VAL A 23 0.31 7.07 -3.55
C VAL A 23 -0.59 8.09 -4.23
N GLU A 24 -0.13 8.62 -5.35
CA GLU A 24 -0.83 9.60 -6.17
C GLU A 24 -1.53 8.90 -7.34
N ILE A 25 -2.80 9.22 -7.58
CA ILE A 25 -3.53 8.79 -8.77
C ILE A 25 -3.25 9.81 -9.87
N VAL A 26 -2.48 9.40 -10.88
CA VAL A 26 -2.12 10.28 -12.01
C VAL A 26 -3.25 10.29 -13.04
N ASP A 27 -3.82 9.12 -13.31
CA ASP A 27 -4.99 8.91 -14.16
C ASP A 27 -5.70 7.59 -13.78
N ASN A 28 -6.68 7.16 -14.59
CA ASN A 28 -7.48 5.96 -14.32
C ASN A 28 -6.69 4.64 -14.24
N TYR A 29 -5.50 4.57 -14.86
CA TYR A 29 -4.67 3.38 -14.96
C TYR A 29 -3.21 3.58 -14.51
N THR A 30 -2.87 4.80 -14.08
CA THR A 30 -1.51 5.16 -13.65
C THR A 30 -1.51 5.68 -12.22
N VAL A 31 -0.65 5.10 -11.38
CA VAL A 31 -0.35 5.60 -10.04
C VAL A 31 1.14 5.89 -9.88
N LYS A 32 1.46 6.88 -9.05
CA LYS A 32 2.83 7.25 -8.69
C LYS A 32 3.04 7.03 -7.20
N PHE A 33 4.11 6.33 -6.86
CA PHE A 33 4.51 6.11 -5.46
C PHE A 33 5.53 7.16 -5.05
N HIS A 34 5.33 7.75 -3.88
CA HIS A 34 6.28 8.65 -3.24
C HIS A 34 6.90 7.93 -2.04
N PHE A 35 8.23 7.89 -1.97
CA PHE A 35 8.96 7.17 -0.93
C PHE A 35 9.74 8.14 -0.03
N SER A 36 9.80 7.84 1.28
CA SER A 36 10.58 8.63 2.25
C SER A 36 12.09 8.45 2.10
N LYS A 37 12.51 7.37 1.46
CA LYS A 37 13.91 7.01 1.19
C LYS A 37 14.02 6.17 -0.08
N PRO A 38 15.18 6.15 -0.75
CA PRO A 38 15.44 5.22 -1.85
C PRO A 38 15.16 3.78 -1.43
N TRP A 39 14.40 3.05 -2.24
CA TRP A 39 13.89 1.73 -1.84
C TRP A 39 13.95 0.70 -2.98
N ALA A 40 15.11 0.08 -3.14
CA ALA A 40 15.35 -0.89 -4.23
C ALA A 40 14.51 -2.17 -4.13
N SER A 41 14.11 -2.59 -2.93
CA SER A 41 13.31 -3.80 -2.73
C SER A 41 11.81 -3.62 -2.96
N PHE A 42 11.35 -2.41 -3.33
CA PHE A 42 9.95 -2.09 -3.58
C PHE A 42 9.24 -3.16 -4.45
N VAL A 43 9.81 -3.50 -5.60
CA VAL A 43 9.19 -4.46 -6.53
C VAL A 43 9.03 -5.83 -5.89
N GLY A 44 10.02 -6.29 -5.11
CA GLY A 44 9.97 -7.58 -4.41
C GLY A 44 8.90 -7.61 -3.32
N VAL A 45 8.77 -6.53 -2.55
CA VAL A 45 7.73 -6.41 -1.50
C VAL A 45 6.34 -6.35 -2.12
N MET A 46 6.17 -5.56 -3.19
CA MET A 46 4.92 -5.44 -3.93
C MET A 46 4.53 -6.72 -4.69
N SER A 47 5.48 -7.59 -4.98
CA SER A 47 5.19 -8.93 -5.54
C SER A 47 4.61 -9.90 -4.51
N ASN A 48 4.49 -9.51 -3.24
CA ASN A 48 4.00 -10.33 -2.14
C ASN A 48 2.65 -9.82 -1.59
N VAL A 49 2.28 -10.22 -0.36
CA VAL A 49 1.00 -9.90 0.29
C VAL A 49 0.59 -8.42 0.18
N PRO A 50 1.46 -7.42 0.44
CA PRO A 50 1.05 -6.01 0.43
C PRO A 50 0.64 -5.46 -0.94
N GLY A 51 1.10 -6.08 -2.03
CA GLY A 51 0.77 -5.63 -3.39
C GLY A 51 -0.43 -6.35 -4.01
N ARG A 52 -1.08 -7.26 -3.28
CA ARG A 52 -2.35 -7.84 -3.73
C ARG A 52 -3.44 -6.77 -3.69
N MET A 53 -4.03 -6.49 -4.84
CA MET A 53 -5.12 -5.52 -4.95
C MET A 53 -6.43 -6.13 -4.45
N ILE A 54 -7.07 -5.46 -3.50
CA ILE A 54 -8.37 -5.84 -2.93
C ILE A 54 -9.37 -4.75 -3.28
N SER A 55 -10.62 -5.14 -3.58
CA SER A 55 -11.71 -4.20 -3.85
C SER A 55 -11.94 -3.26 -2.67
N THR A 56 -12.03 -1.96 -2.96
CA THR A 56 -12.40 -0.93 -1.96
C THR A 56 -13.75 -1.24 -1.30
N LYS A 57 -14.69 -1.86 -2.03
CA LYS A 57 -16.00 -2.25 -1.46
C LYS A 57 -15.84 -3.30 -0.38
N ALA A 58 -14.94 -4.27 -0.57
CA ALA A 58 -14.69 -5.32 0.42
C ALA A 58 -13.98 -4.73 1.66
N LEU A 59 -12.96 -3.88 1.46
CA LEU A 59 -12.23 -3.25 2.56
C LEU A 59 -13.10 -2.32 3.42
N LYS A 60 -14.11 -1.66 2.83
CA LYS A 60 -15.05 -0.82 3.59
C LYS A 60 -16.07 -1.62 4.41
N ALA A 61 -16.19 -2.92 4.16
CA ALA A 61 -17.01 -3.84 4.92
C ALA A 61 -16.17 -4.70 5.88
N ASP A 62 -14.84 -4.53 5.83
CA ASP A 62 -13.89 -5.06 6.80
C ASP A 62 -13.75 -3.99 7.88
N VAL A 63 -13.86 -4.41 9.15
CA VAL A 63 -14.03 -3.62 10.41
C VAL A 63 -15.30 -2.77 10.56
#